data_AF-X1JK81-F1
#
_entry.id   AF-X1JK81-F1
#
_cell.length_a   1.000
_cell.length_b   1.000
_cell.length_c   1.000
_cell.angle_alpha   90.00
_cell.angle_beta   90.00
_cell.angle_gamma   90.00
#
_symmetry.space_group_name_H-M   'P 1'
#
loop_
_entity.id
_entity.type
_entity.pdbx_description
1 polymer ?
#
loop_
_entity_poly.entity_id
_entity_poly.type
_entity_poly.pdbx_seq_one_letter_code
_entity_poly.pdbx_strand_id
1 'polypeptide(L)' 'VGNIITQFLKEHKNLLDDSILSKNKKKLNPLMVILLNGRNITYMKNYKTKLKEGDQLYISFPISGG' A
#
# COMPACT_ATOMS: atom_id res chain seq x y z
N VAL A 1 -8.81 -2.22 3.63
CA VAL A 1 -7.43 -1.96 3.15
C VAL A 1 -6.55 -1.41 4.27
N GLY A 2 -6.92 -0.32 4.93
CA GLY A 2 -6.04 0.33 5.91
C GLY A 2 -5.57 -0.54 7.08
N ASN A 3 -6.44 -1.39 7.64
CA ASN A 3 -6.04 -2.29 8.71
C ASN A 3 -4.92 -3.25 8.26
N ILE A 4 -5.05 -3.82 7.06
CA ILE A 4 -4.05 -4.73 6.48
C ILE A 4 -2.73 -4.02 6.21
N ILE A 5 -2.75 -2.82 5.59
CA ILE A 5 -1.51 -2.06 5.37
C ILE A 5 -0.85 -1.66 6.69
N THR A 6 -1.63 -1.27 7.69
CA THR A 6 -1.10 -0.90 9.01
C THR A 6 -0.44 -2.10 9.69
N GLN A 7 -1.06 -3.27 9.61
CA GLN A 7 -0.50 -4.52 10.12
C GLN A 7 0.80 -4.89 9.39
N PHE A 8 0.79 -4.88 8.05
CA PHE A 8 1.97 -5.14 7.22
C PHE A 8 3.15 -4.23 7.60
N LEU A 9 2.91 -2.92 7.76
CA LEU A 9 3.95 -1.99 8.18
C LEU A 9 4.42 -2.27 9.61
N LYS A 10 3.54 -2.65 10.53
CA LYS A 10 3.94 -2.98 11.90
C LYS A 10 4.89 -4.19 11.93
N GLU A 11 4.61 -5.19 11.10
CA GLU A 11 5.35 -6.46 11.06
C GLU A 11 6.65 -6.35 10.25
N HIS A 12 6.67 -5.56 9.17
CA HIS A 12 7.76 -5.59 8.20
C HIS A 12 8.52 -4.27 8.00
N LYS A 13 8.12 -3.14 8.62
CA LYS A 13 8.76 -1.82 8.37
C LYS A 13 10.29 -1.80 8.51
N ASN A 14 10.87 -2.65 9.35
CA ASN A 14 12.32 -2.68 9.57
C ASN A 14 13.08 -3.33 8.39
N LEU A 15 12.37 -4.04 7.51
CA LEU A 15 12.89 -4.69 6.31
C LEU A 15 12.65 -3.84 5.04
N LEU A 16 11.91 -2.73 5.15
CA LEU A 16 11.54 -1.87 4.03
C LEU A 16 12.42 -0.61 4.06
N ASP A 17 12.87 -0.17 2.88
CA ASP A 17 13.67 1.05 2.75
C ASP A 17 12.81 2.32 2.65
N ASP A 18 13.49 3.46 2.60
CA ASP A 18 12.87 4.78 2.54
C ASP A 18 12.24 5.10 1.17
N SER A 19 12.45 4.27 0.14
CA SER A 19 11.74 4.37 -1.14
C SER A 19 10.31 3.81 -1.04
N ILE A 20 10.10 2.81 -0.18
CA ILE A 20 8.80 2.16 0.04
C ILE A 20 7.99 2.89 1.12
N LEU A 21 8.68 3.49 2.09
CA LEU A 21 8.09 4.10 3.28
C LEU A 21 8.00 5.63 3.17
N SER A 22 7.07 6.22 3.92
CA SER A 22 7.07 7.66 4.14
C SER A 22 8.29 8.09 4.97
N LYS A 23 8.68 9.36 4.90
CA LYS A 23 9.84 9.91 5.66
C LYS A 23 9.87 9.55 7.15
N ASN A 24 8.69 9.41 7.79
CA ASN A 24 8.57 9.05 9.21
C ASN A 24 8.32 7.55 9.47
N LYS A 25 8.42 6.70 8.45
CA LYS A 25 8.25 5.23 8.49
C LYS A 25 6.92 4.75 9.07
N LYS A 26 5.89 5.60 9.07
CA LYS A 26 4.54 5.29 9.59
C LYS A 26 3.53 4.92 8.50
N LYS A 27 3.83 5.23 7.24
CA LYS A 27 2.97 4.97 6.08
C LYS A 27 3.83 4.47 4.93
N LEU A 28 3.17 3.95 3.89
CA LEU A 28 3.82 3.76 2.60
C LEU A 28 4.18 5.13 2.00
N ASN A 29 5.22 5.15 1.16
CA ASN A 29 5.58 6.31 0.36
C ASN A 29 4.35 6.73 -0.47
N PRO A 30 4.00 8.04 -0.51
CA PRO A 30 2.85 8.53 -1.28
C PRO A 30 2.87 8.17 -2.78
N LEU A 31 4.03 7.85 -3.33
CA LEU A 31 4.18 7.40 -4.72
C LEU A 31 3.76 5.94 -4.93
N MET A 32 3.69 5.13 -3.86
CA MET A 32 3.28 3.73 -3.96
C MET A 32 1.84 3.61 -4.44
N VAL A 33 1.62 2.70 -5.39
CA VAL A 33 0.29 2.36 -5.88
C VAL A 33 -0.23 1.14 -5.14
N ILE A 34 -1.46 1.22 -4.64
CA ILE A 34 -2.13 0.11 -3.97
C ILE A 34 -3.31 -0.34 -4.83
N LEU A 35 -3.35 -1.62 -5.17
CA LEU A 35 -4.38 -2.23 -5.99
C LEU A 35 -5.16 -3.25 -5.17
N LEU A 36 -6.48 -3.24 -5.28
CA LEU A 36 -7.38 -4.26 -4.78
C LEU A 36 -7.97 -5.02 -5.97
N ASN A 37 -7.64 -6.30 -6.11
CA ASN A 37 -8.03 -7.12 -7.26
C ASN A 37 -7.73 -6.42 -8.61
N GLY A 38 -6.53 -5.83 -8.72
CA GLY A 38 -6.09 -5.09 -9.91
C GLY A 38 -6.63 -3.66 -10.04
N ARG A 39 -7.54 -3.19 -9.18
CA ARG A 39 -8.11 -1.83 -9.23
C ARG A 39 -7.41 -0.89 -8.27
N ASN A 40 -7.00 0.29 -8.75
CA ASN A 40 -6.35 1.29 -7.90
C ASN A 40 -7.32 1.85 -6.86
N ILE A 41 -6.96 1.70 -5.58
CA ILE A 41 -7.83 2.09 -4.46
C ILE A 41 -8.05 3.61 -4.39
N THR A 42 -7.17 4.40 -5.01
CA THR A 42 -7.28 5.87 -5.06
C THR A 42 -8.58 6.32 -5.69
N TYR A 43 -9.07 5.59 -6.71
CA TYR A 43 -10.35 5.84 -7.37
C TYR A 43 -11.54 5.17 -6.67
N MET A 44 -11.32 4.53 -5.52
CA MET A 44 -12.34 3.92 -4.68
C MET A 44 -12.54 4.74 -3.40
N LYS A 45 -12.55 4.09 -2.22
CA LYS A 45 -12.58 4.77 -0.92
C LYS A 45 -11.18 4.83 -0.29
N ASN A 46 -10.12 4.73 -1.11
CA ASN A 46 -8.73 4.72 -0.68
C ASN A 46 -8.50 3.70 0.46
N TYR A 47 -7.76 4.03 1.51
CA TYR A 47 -7.54 3.17 2.68
C TYR A 47 -8.83 2.71 3.40
N LYS A 48 -9.95 3.44 3.25
CA LYS A 48 -11.26 3.07 3.80
C LYS A 48 -11.99 2.02 2.95
N THR A 49 -11.43 1.59 1.82
CA THR A 49 -11.98 0.51 1.00
C THR A 49 -12.10 -0.76 1.85
N LYS A 50 -13.33 -1.30 1.94
CA LYS A 50 -13.62 -2.54 2.65
C LYS A 50 -13.04 -3.72 1.88
N LEU A 51 -12.51 -4.68 2.61
CA LEU A 51 -12.02 -5.94 2.07
C LEU A 51 -13.04 -7.03 2.37
N LYS A 52 -13.05 -8.05 1.51
CA LYS A 52 -13.75 -9.31 1.73
C LYS A 52 -12.74 -10.44 1.76
N GLU A 53 -13.16 -11.58 2.29
CA GLU A 53 -12.34 -12.79 2.20
C GLU A 53 -12.06 -13.15 0.74
N GLY A 54 -10.82 -13.56 0.46
CA GLY A 54 -10.34 -13.85 -0.88
C GLY A 54 -9.88 -12.64 -1.70
N ASP A 55 -10.09 -11.41 -1.23
CA ASP A 55 -9.54 -10.22 -1.90
C ASP A 55 -8.02 -10.22 -1.88
N GLN A 56 -7.41 -9.85 -3.01
CA GLN A 56 -5.98 -9.74 -3.18
C GLN A 56 -5.55 -8.27 -3.20
N LEU A 57 -4.58 -7.94 -2.36
CA LEU A 57 -4.01 -6.61 -2.26
C LEU A 57 -2.59 -6.61 -2.83
N TYR A 58 -2.31 -5.66 -3.71
CA TYR A 58 -1.00 -5.49 -4.34
C TYR A 58 -0.44 -4.11 -4.00
N ILE A 59 0.85 -4.06 -3.71
CA ILE A 59 1.60 -2.82 -3.50
C ILE A 59 2.64 -2.76 -4.61
N SER A 60 2.58 -1.72 -5.45
CA SER A 60 3.45 -1.57 -6.63
C SER A 60 4.22 -0.27 -6.58
N PHE A 61 5.48 -0.34 -7.02
CA PHE A 61 6.26 0.85 -7.36
C PHE A 61 5.81 1.39 -8.70
N PRO A 62 5.58 2.70 -8.84
CA PRO A 62 5.54 3.31 -10.16
C PRO A 62 6.96 3.30 -10.73
N ILE A 63 7.18 2.51 -11.77
CA ILE A 63 8.44 2.55 -12.52
C ILE A 63 8.31 3.67 -13.55
N SER A 64 9.06 4.74 -13.33
CA SER A 64 9.20 5.82 -14.32
C SER A 64 10.43 5.53 -15.17
N GLY A 65 10.23 5.32 -16.47
CA GLY A 65 11.29 5.16 -17.46
C GLY A 65 10.73 5.51 -18.83
N GLY A 66 11.32 6.51 -19.47
CA GLY A 66 10.95 7.04 -20.78
C GLY A 66 12.17 7.59 -21.47
#